data_AF-A0A6G2DGP2-F1
#
_entry.id   AF-A0A6G2DGP2-F1
#
_cell.length_a   1.000
_cell.length_b   1.000
_cell.length_c   1.000
_cell.angle_alpha   90.00
_cell.angle_beta   90.00
_cell.angle_gamma   90.00
#
_symmetry.space_group_name_H-M   'P 1'
#
loop_
_entity.id
_entity.type
_entity.pdbx_description
1 polymer ?
#
loop_
_entity_poly.entity_id
_entity_poly.type
_entity_poly.pdbx_seq_one_letter_code
_entity_poly.pdbx_strand_id
1 'polypeptide(L)' 'THMCYSEFTDIIPAIDNMDADVISFEASRSNLEILDELKAKNFQTEVGPGVYDIHSPRVPNEGEIDNTIEAILAKV' A
#
# COMPACT_ATOMS: atom_id res chain seq x y z
N THR A 1 11.66 3.61 -0.78
CA THR A 1 11.84 2.96 0.54
C THR A 1 10.76 1.90 0.76
N HIS A 2 10.93 0.98 1.73
CA HIS A 2 9.95 -0.06 2.06
C HIS A 2 9.50 0.05 3.51
N MET A 3 8.19 -0.06 3.76
CA MET A 3 7.58 0.04 5.08
C MET A 3 6.78 -1.23 5.41
N CYS A 4 7.27 -2.00 6.39
CA CYS A 4 6.70 -3.30 6.82
C CYS A 4 5.49 -3.17 7.76
N TYR A 5 4.72 -2.09 7.67
CA TYR A 5 3.53 -1.87 8.49
C TYR A 5 2.31 -1.66 7.59
N SER A 6 1.12 -1.69 8.18
CA SER A 6 -0.15 -1.52 7.46
C SER A 6 -1.01 -0.36 7.97
N GLU A 7 -0.67 0.21 9.13
CA GLU A 7 -1.35 1.36 9.75
C GLU A 7 -0.33 2.48 9.99
N PHE A 8 -0.58 3.66 9.40
CA PHE A 8 0.40 4.74 9.36
C PHE A 8 -0.18 6.12 9.61
N THR A 9 -1.48 6.23 9.86
CA THR A 9 -2.24 7.49 9.83
C THR A 9 -1.57 8.62 10.62
N ASP A 10 -1.03 8.28 11.79
CA ASP A 10 -0.40 9.23 12.71
C ASP A 10 1.02 9.66 12.27
N ILE A 11 1.69 8.85 11.44
CA ILE A 11 3.07 9.09 11.00
C ILE A 11 3.19 9.47 9.52
N ILE A 12 2.09 9.61 8.78
CA ILE A 12 2.08 10.07 7.38
C ILE A 12 2.96 11.33 7.17
N PRO A 13 2.88 12.38 8.03
CA PRO A 13 3.75 13.55 7.87
C PRO A 13 5.23 13.24 8.02
N ALA A 14 5.58 12.29 8.90
CA ALA A 14 6.98 11.88 9.07
C ALA A 14 7.47 11.09 7.84
N ILE A 15 6.61 10.24 7.26
CA ILE A 15 6.90 9.49 6.03
C ILE A 15 7.11 10.46 4.85
N ASP A 16 6.27 11.49 4.72
CA ASP A 16 6.40 12.50 3.66
C ASP A 16 7.73 13.27 3.78
N ASN A 17 8.15 13.58 5.00
CA ASN A 17 9.44 14.22 5.29
C ASN A 17 10.65 13.30 5.07
N MET A 18 10.47 12.02 4.74
CA MET A 18 11.57 11.15 4.36
C MET A 18 12.11 11.45 2.97
N ASP A 19 11.39 12.25 2.16
CA ASP A 19 11.80 12.65 0.81
C ASP A 19 12.14 11.43 -0.07
N ALA A 20 11.31 10.40 0.02
CA ALA A 20 11.46 9.20 -0.79
C ALA A 20 10.74 9.40 -2.13
N ASP A 21 11.34 8.96 -3.23
CA ASP A 21 10.68 9.04 -4.54
C ASP A 21 9.45 8.11 -4.63
N VAL A 22 9.61 6.87 -4.14
CA VAL A 22 8.60 5.81 -4.16
C VAL A 22 8.61 5.03 -2.86
N ILE A 23 7.43 4.69 -2.33
CA ILE A 23 7.26 3.91 -1.10
C ILE A 23 6.45 2.65 -1.35
N SER A 24 7.01 1.49 -1.05
CA SER A 24 6.23 0.24 -1.02
C SER A 24 5.69 -0.03 0.39
N PHE A 25 4.41 -0.41 0.51
CA PHE A 25 3.74 -0.70 1.79
C PHE A 25 3.24 -2.14 1.83
N GLU A 26 3.19 -2.72 3.02
CA GLU A 26 2.46 -3.98 3.24
C GLU A 26 0.95 -3.71 3.29
N ALA A 27 0.22 -4.18 2.27
CA ALA A 27 -1.23 -3.93 2.13
C ALA A 27 -2.07 -5.20 1.89
N SER A 28 -1.43 -6.37 1.73
CA SER A 28 -2.10 -7.60 1.32
C SER A 28 -3.14 -8.12 2.33
N ARG A 29 -3.09 -7.66 3.58
CA ARG A 29 -4.01 -8.05 4.67
C ARG A 29 -4.89 -6.91 5.21
N SER A 30 -4.66 -5.67 4.81
CA SER A 30 -5.30 -4.48 5.41
C SER A 30 -6.43 -3.88 4.57
N ASN A 31 -7.00 -4.66 3.65
CA ASN A 31 -8.16 -4.27 2.82
C ASN A 31 -8.01 -2.91 2.10
N LEU A 32 -6.77 -2.51 1.79
CA LEU A 32 -6.45 -1.24 1.12
C LEU A 32 -6.91 0.03 1.87
N GLU A 33 -7.19 -0.04 3.17
CA GLU A 33 -7.62 1.11 3.98
C GLU A 33 -6.59 2.25 3.97
N ILE A 34 -5.30 1.90 3.92
CA ILE A 34 -4.18 2.83 3.79
C ILE A 34 -4.33 3.80 2.60
N LEU A 35 -4.89 3.35 1.47
CA LEU A 35 -5.03 4.21 0.28
C LEU A 35 -6.02 5.36 0.52
N ASP A 36 -7.08 5.10 1.29
CA ASP A 36 -8.08 6.12 1.61
C ASP A 36 -7.47 7.20 2.52
N GLU A 37 -6.61 6.80 3.45
CA GLU A 37 -5.90 7.72 4.35
C GLU A 37 -4.87 8.58 3.62
N LEU A 38 -4.06 7.96 2.74
CA LEU A 38 -3.07 8.66 1.93
C LEU A 38 -3.76 9.70 1.03
N LYS A 39 -4.89 9.34 0.41
CA LYS A 39 -5.74 10.29 -0.32
C LYS A 39 -6.24 11.42 0.57
N ALA A 40 -6.80 11.09 1.74
CA ALA A 40 -7.33 12.09 2.67
C ALA A 40 -6.25 13.09 3.16
N LYS A 41 -4.99 12.67 3.18
CA LYS A 41 -3.83 13.51 3.55
C LYS A 41 -3.16 14.21 2.37
N ASN A 42 -3.68 14.07 1.14
CA ASN A 42 -3.05 14.59 -0.08
C ASN A 42 -1.59 14.14 -0.20
N PHE A 43 -1.29 12.89 0.15
CA PHE A 43 0.05 12.34 0.03
C PHE A 43 0.47 12.30 -1.45
N GLN A 44 1.58 12.96 -1.80
CA GLN A 44 2.00 13.16 -3.19
C GLN A 44 3.03 12.13 -3.66
N THR A 45 3.78 11.55 -2.73
CA THR A 45 4.81 10.56 -3.03
C THR A 45 4.20 9.30 -3.64
N GLU A 46 4.88 8.71 -4.63
CA GLU A 46 4.39 7.51 -5.31
C GLU A 46 4.36 6.30 -4.36
N VAL A 47 3.34 5.44 -4.51
CA VAL A 47 3.12 4.32 -3.60
C VAL A 47 2.92 3.00 -4.33
N GLY A 48 3.46 1.92 -3.76
CA GLY A 48 3.29 0.55 -4.22
C GLY A 48 2.70 -0.34 -3.12
N PRO A 49 1.36 -0.47 -3.03
CA PRO A 49 0.73 -1.37 -2.08
C PRO A 49 1.00 -2.84 -2.44
N GLY A 50 1.41 -3.65 -1.45
CA GLY A 50 1.70 -5.06 -1.67
C GLY A 50 0.47 -5.89 -2.03
N VAL A 51 0.57 -6.67 -3.10
CA VAL A 51 -0.52 -7.54 -3.63
C VAL A 51 -0.33 -9.02 -3.33
N TYR A 52 0.84 -9.41 -2.80
CA TYR A 52 1.16 -10.80 -2.45
C TYR A 52 1.63 -10.89 -0.99
N ASP A 53 0.91 -11.68 -0.20
CA ASP A 53 1.26 -11.98 1.19
C ASP A 53 2.40 -13.01 1.29
N ILE A 54 3.62 -12.51 1.47
CA ILE A 54 4.83 -13.32 1.62
C ILE A 54 4.88 -14.12 2.93
N HIS A 55 4.01 -13.82 3.90
CA HIS A 55 3.93 -14.56 5.16
C HIS A 55 3.07 -15.83 5.06
N SER A 56 2.45 -16.07 3.90
CA SER A 56 1.66 -17.25 3.61
C SER A 56 2.41 -18.19 2.67
N PRO A 57 2.44 -19.51 2.92
CA PRO A 57 3.00 -20.48 1.98
C PRO A 57 2.11 -20.68 0.74
N ARG A 58 0.91 -20.11 0.72
CA ARG A 58 -0.02 -20.20 -0.41
C ARG A 58 0.47 -19.32 -1.55
N VAL A 59 0.55 -19.89 -2.75
CA VAL A 59 0.74 -19.12 -3.98
C VAL A 59 -0.64 -18.63 -4.46
N PRO A 60 -0.88 -17.32 -4.58
CA PRO A 60 -2.10 -16.80 -5.18
C PRO A 60 -2.14 -17.11 -6.68
N ASN A 61 -3.33 -17.26 -7.23
CA ASN A 61 -3.49 -17.32 -8.68
C ASN A 61 -3.34 -15.92 -9.31
N GLU A 62 -3.05 -15.87 -10.61
CA GLU A 62 -2.88 -14.60 -11.34
C GLU A 62 -4.09 -13.68 -11.21
N GLY A 63 -5.31 -14.21 -11.32
CA GLY A 63 -6.54 -13.44 -11.18
C GLY A 63 -6.74 -12.80 -9.80
N GLU A 64 -6.21 -13.38 -8.72
CA GLU A 64 -6.23 -12.75 -7.39
C GLU A 64 -5.33 -11.50 -7.36
N ILE A 65 -4.18 -11.57 -8.03
CA ILE A 65 -3.26 -10.43 -8.13
C ILE A 65 -3.89 -9.34 -9.00
N ASP A 66 -4.43 -9.70 -10.17
CA ASP A 66 -5.08 -8.77 -11.10
C ASP A 66 -6.24 -8.03 -10.42
N ASN A 67 -7.16 -8.76 -9.76
CA ASN A 67 -8.28 -8.16 -9.04
C ASN A 67 -7.81 -7.18 -7.94
N THR A 68 -6.70 -7.49 -7.27
CA THR A 68 -6.14 -6.61 -6.24
C THR A 68 -5.57 -5.33 -6.86
N ILE A 69 -4.86 -5.44 -7.99
CA ILE A 69 -4.34 -4.29 -8.74
C ILE A 69 -5.51 -3.41 -9.23
N GLU A 70 -6.55 -4.02 -9.79
CA GLU A 70 -7.76 -3.28 -10.22
C GLU A 70 -8.44 -2.56 -9.05
N ALA A 71 -8.54 -3.20 -7.87
CA ALA A 71 -9.08 -2.58 -6.67
C ALA A 71 -8.23 -1.40 -6.17
N ILE A 72 -6.89 -1.49 -6.27
CA ILE A 72 -5.98 -0.38 -5.98
C ILE A 72 -6.22 0.76 -6.98
N LEU A 73 -6.29 0.47 -8.28
CA LEU A 73 -6.49 1.46 -9.33
C LEU A 73 -7.85 2.18 -9.23
N ALA A 74 -8.89 1.49 -8.77
CA ALA A 74 -10.19 2.10 -8.52
C ALA A 74 -10.18 3.12 -7.36
N LYS A 75 -9.16 3.04 -6.49
CA LYS A 75 -8.98 3.94 -5.34
C LYS A 75 -8.06 5.12 -5.62
N VAL A 76 -7.37 5.22 -6.77
CA VAL A 76 -6.52 6.38 -7.15
C VAL A 76 -7.23 7.36 -8.07
#